data_AF-A0A3D0C382-F1
#
_entry.id   AF-A0A3D0C382-F1
#
_cell.length_a   1.000
_cell.length_b   1.000
_cell.length_c   1.000
_cell.angle_alpha   90.00
_cell.angle_beta   90.00
_cell.angle_gamma   90.00
#
_symmetry.space_group_name_H-M   'P 1'
#
loop_
_entity.id
_entity.type
_entity.pdbx_description
1 polymer ?
#
loop_
_entity_poly.entity_id
_entity_poly.type
_entity_poly.pdbx_seq_one_letter_code
_entity_poly.pdbx_strand_id
1 'polypeptide(L)'
;MPEGVMKAWLESSHLNGGNIVYIEELYESYLDNSASVSAEWQDIFSQLPKVEGSEVEYRHSAIRDEFKALAKQANKQVVVSSGGDAKQVKVLQLINAFRFRGHQNANLDPLGLWQRDKVRDLQLSHHDLSENDFDKEFNVGSFAIGQDTMKLGALYKALRNTYCGSIGAEYMHMTATDEKRWLQQRLESVQSKAALSVDQKTELLQGLIAADGLEKYLGAKFPGAKRFSLEGGDSLVPMLKELITRAGAAGTKEVVMG
;
A
#
# COMPACT_ATOMS: atom_id res chain seq x y z
N MET A 1 57.14 12.29 27.27
CA MET A 1 56.22 13.34 26.80
C MET A 1 56.10 13.30 25.28
N PRO A 2 55.07 12.62 24.71
CA PRO A 2 54.73 12.75 23.28
C PRO A 2 53.32 13.31 23.01
N GLU A 3 52.43 13.39 24.01
CA GLU A 3 51.02 13.77 23.78
C GLU A 3 50.83 15.24 23.36
N GLY A 4 51.71 16.15 23.78
CA GLY A 4 51.60 17.58 23.45
C GLY A 4 51.83 17.90 21.97
N VAL A 5 52.68 17.13 21.29
CA VAL A 5 53.04 17.38 19.89
C VAL A 5 51.97 16.86 18.93
N MET A 6 51.39 15.70 19.22
CA MET A 6 50.27 15.14 18.44
C MET A 6 48.99 15.98 18.63
N LYS A 7 48.76 16.50 19.85
CA LYS A 7 47.64 17.42 20.12
C LYS A 7 47.80 18.76 19.40
N ALA A 8 49.00 19.35 19.42
CA ALA A 8 49.29 20.56 18.66
C ALA A 8 49.18 20.35 17.14
N TRP A 9 49.50 19.14 16.64
CA TRP A 9 49.36 18.79 15.23
C TRP A 9 47.89 18.60 14.81
N LEU A 10 47.05 17.99 15.66
CA LEU A 10 45.60 17.90 15.43
C LEU A 10 44.91 19.26 15.55
N GLU A 11 45.35 20.11 16.46
CA GLU A 11 44.84 21.49 16.62
C GLU A 11 45.28 22.43 15.48
N SER A 12 46.43 22.16 14.85
CA SER A 12 46.90 22.90 13.66
C SER A 12 46.52 22.24 12.34
N SER A 13 45.91 21.05 12.38
CA SER A 13 45.42 20.37 11.19
C SER A 13 44.28 21.15 10.56
N HIS A 14 44.19 21.10 9.24
CA HIS A 14 43.07 21.64 8.49
C HIS A 14 41.74 21.02 8.95
N LEU A 15 41.75 19.78 9.47
CA LEU A 15 40.61 19.05 10.02
C LEU A 15 40.27 19.39 11.48
N ASN A 16 40.90 20.40 12.08
CA ASN A 16 40.57 20.81 13.45
C ASN A 16 39.11 21.30 13.56
N GLY A 17 38.47 21.04 14.69
CA GLY A 17 37.08 21.41 14.99
C GLY A 17 36.76 22.90 14.76
N GLY A 18 37.76 23.78 14.92
CA GLY A 18 37.61 25.22 14.64
C GLY A 18 37.42 25.57 13.16
N ASN A 19 37.87 24.71 12.25
CA ASN A 19 37.77 24.90 10.80
C ASN A 19 36.60 24.13 10.17
N ILE A 20 35.77 23.45 10.96
CA ILE A 20 34.65 22.62 10.47
C ILE A 20 33.74 23.40 9.53
N VAL A 21 33.39 24.65 9.86
CA VAL A 21 32.49 25.48 9.04
C VAL A 21 33.10 25.75 7.65
N TYR A 22 34.41 26.01 7.60
CA TYR A 22 35.13 26.26 6.36
C TYR A 22 35.24 24.99 5.51
N ILE A 23 35.55 23.84 6.12
CA ILE A 23 35.62 22.56 5.41
C ILE A 23 34.24 22.14 4.91
N GLU A 24 33.18 22.37 5.69
CA GLU A 24 31.80 22.09 5.31
C GLU A 24 31.40 22.91 4.08
N GLU A 25 31.70 24.22 4.06
CA GLU A 25 31.47 25.08 2.89
C GLU A 25 32.30 24.63 1.67
N LEU A 26 33.55 24.23 1.89
CA LEU A 26 34.41 23.70 0.83
C LEU A 26 33.87 22.39 0.26
N TYR A 27 33.37 21.49 1.10
CA TYR A 27 32.75 20.23 0.68
C TYR A 27 31.45 20.45 -0.08
N GLU A 28 30.63 21.40 0.36
CA GLU A 28 29.42 21.78 -0.37
C GLU A 28 29.72 22.35 -1.76
N SER A 29 30.78 23.14 -1.89
CA SER A 29 31.23 23.59 -3.21
C SER A 29 31.70 22.44 -4.11
N TYR A 30 32.36 21.43 -3.53
CA TYR A 30 32.75 20.21 -4.23
C TYR A 30 31.53 19.39 -4.70
N LEU A 31 30.45 19.32 -3.89
CA LEU A 31 29.20 18.65 -4.28
C LEU A 31 28.51 19.34 -5.48
N ASP A 32 28.70 20.65 -5.63
CA ASP A 32 28.15 21.41 -6.77
C ASP A 32 28.94 21.24 -8.05
N ASN A 33 30.25 21.37 -7.90
CA ASN A 33 31.18 21.27 -8.99
C ASN A 33 32.51 20.78 -8.44
N SER A 34 32.88 19.55 -8.75
CA SER A 34 34.14 18.99 -8.28
C SER A 34 35.36 19.83 -8.71
N ALA A 35 35.27 20.59 -9.81
CA ALA A 35 36.34 21.47 -10.29
C ALA A 35 36.43 22.82 -9.56
N SER A 36 35.51 23.16 -8.64
CA SER A 36 35.57 24.42 -7.89
C SER A 36 36.54 24.39 -6.71
N VAL A 37 36.97 23.20 -6.29
CA VAL A 37 37.95 23.01 -5.22
C VAL A 37 39.30 22.58 -5.80
N SER A 38 40.39 22.82 -5.05
CA SER A 38 41.74 22.48 -5.50
C SER A 38 41.93 20.95 -5.63
N ALA A 39 42.91 20.54 -6.42
CA ALA A 39 43.17 19.13 -6.70
C ALA A 39 43.46 18.32 -5.41
N GLU A 40 44.07 18.94 -4.39
CA GLU A 40 44.31 18.28 -3.10
C GLU A 40 42.99 17.95 -2.38
N TRP A 41 42.00 18.86 -2.43
CA TRP A 41 40.70 18.65 -1.79
C TRP A 41 39.79 17.70 -2.57
N GLN A 42 39.90 17.68 -3.91
CA GLN A 42 39.19 16.68 -4.73
C GLN A 42 39.59 15.26 -4.35
N ASP A 43 40.89 15.01 -4.17
CA ASP A 43 41.39 13.68 -3.79
C ASP A 43 40.88 13.28 -2.40
N ILE A 44 40.98 14.19 -1.41
CA ILE A 44 40.50 13.96 -0.05
C ILE A 44 38.99 13.64 -0.02
N PHE A 45 38.17 14.44 -0.71
CA PHE A 45 36.71 14.26 -0.71
C PHE A 45 36.27 13.03 -1.49
N SER A 46 37.00 12.61 -2.53
CA SER A 46 36.73 11.38 -3.26
C SER A 46 36.95 10.11 -2.44
N GLN A 47 37.80 10.18 -1.41
CA GLN A 47 38.17 9.07 -0.53
C GLN A 47 37.28 8.97 0.72
N LEU A 48 36.32 9.88 0.91
CA LEU A 48 35.42 9.84 2.06
C LEU A 48 34.51 8.59 1.99
N PRO A 49 34.33 7.86 3.11
CA PRO A 49 33.46 6.70 3.15
C PRO A 49 32.01 7.12 2.96
N LYS A 50 31.35 6.58 1.92
CA LYS A 50 29.91 6.75 1.71
C LYS A 50 29.15 6.04 2.83
N VAL A 51 28.44 6.78 3.67
CA VAL A 51 27.67 6.22 4.78
C VAL A 51 26.40 5.52 4.24
N GLU A 52 26.23 4.26 4.65
CA GLU A 52 25.12 3.32 4.40
C GLU A 52 24.06 3.73 3.36
N GLY A 53 24.24 3.27 2.11
CA GLY A 53 23.14 3.09 1.15
C GLY A 53 22.62 4.34 0.45
N SER A 54 23.20 5.52 0.69
CA SER A 54 22.92 6.74 -0.09
C SER A 54 24.01 6.97 -1.14
N GLU A 55 23.65 6.94 -2.43
CA GLU A 55 24.58 7.29 -3.51
C GLU A 55 24.74 8.81 -3.68
N VAL A 56 23.88 9.60 -3.03
CA VAL A 56 23.78 11.05 -3.19
C VAL A 56 23.88 11.74 -1.83
N GLU A 57 24.88 12.60 -1.68
CA GLU A 57 25.09 13.45 -0.51
C GLU A 57 24.54 14.86 -0.79
N TYR A 58 23.93 15.48 0.22
CA TYR A 58 23.18 16.75 0.07
C TYR A 58 23.90 17.90 0.79
N ARG A 59 23.68 19.14 0.31
CA ARG A 59 24.21 20.32 0.99
C ARG A 59 23.54 20.52 2.35
N HIS A 60 24.35 20.70 3.39
CA HIS A 60 23.86 20.94 4.75
C HIS A 60 23.37 22.37 4.95
N SER A 61 23.92 23.35 4.23
CA SER A 61 23.49 24.76 4.23
C SER A 61 22.03 24.91 3.80
N ALA A 62 21.63 24.25 2.71
CA ALA A 62 20.24 24.25 2.22
C ALA A 62 19.26 23.74 3.29
N ILE A 63 19.62 22.65 3.97
CA ILE A 63 18.85 22.07 5.07
C ILE A 63 18.77 23.06 6.24
N ARG A 64 19.89 23.66 6.65
CA ARG A 64 19.94 24.64 7.75
C ARG A 64 19.11 25.89 7.45
N ASP A 65 19.16 26.40 6.22
CA ASP A 65 18.39 27.57 5.81
C ASP A 65 16.90 27.27 5.76
N GLU A 66 16.51 26.07 5.34
CA GLU A 66 15.12 25.59 5.42
C GLU A 66 14.65 25.53 6.88
N PHE A 67 15.45 24.92 7.77
CA PHE A 67 15.13 24.90 9.21
C PHE A 67 15.07 26.29 9.84
N LYS A 68 15.92 27.22 9.39
CA LYS A 68 15.93 28.63 9.85
C LYS A 68 14.71 29.39 9.32
N ALA A 69 14.24 29.09 8.12
CA ALA A 69 13.01 29.64 7.56
C ALA A 69 11.77 29.09 8.29
N LEU A 70 11.74 27.79 8.57
CA LEU A 70 10.70 27.12 9.35
C LEU A 70 10.63 27.67 10.79
N ALA A 71 11.78 27.92 11.43
CA ALA A 71 11.84 28.48 12.78
C ALA A 71 11.32 29.93 12.87
N LYS A 72 11.28 30.67 11.74
CA LYS A 72 10.77 32.06 11.69
C LYS A 72 9.26 32.14 11.46
N GLN A 73 8.59 31.05 11.08
CA GLN A 73 7.14 31.02 10.91
C GLN A 73 6.44 30.57 12.20
N ALA A 74 5.97 31.55 12.99
CA ALA A 74 5.29 31.31 14.27
C ALA A 74 3.86 30.72 14.15
N ASN A 75 3.30 30.65 12.94
CA ASN A 75 1.99 30.06 12.68
C ASN A 75 2.12 28.76 11.90
N LYS A 76 1.71 27.66 12.54
CA LYS A 76 1.57 26.34 11.93
C LYS A 76 0.69 26.41 10.68
N GLN A 77 1.31 26.37 9.52
CA GLN A 77 0.91 25.45 8.47
C GLN A 77 2.12 24.56 8.21
N VAL A 78 1.98 23.27 8.53
CA VAL A 78 2.90 22.27 8.01
C VAL A 78 2.60 22.17 6.52
N VAL A 79 3.18 23.07 5.74
CA VAL A 79 3.31 22.87 4.30
C VAL A 79 4.43 21.85 4.16
N VAL A 80 4.04 20.58 4.06
CA VAL A 80 4.97 19.51 3.69
C VAL A 80 5.32 19.73 2.23
N SER A 81 6.37 20.51 1.95
CA SER A 81 6.91 20.62 0.60
C SER A 81 8.29 19.96 0.54
N SER A 82 8.39 19.00 -0.38
CA SER A 82 9.58 18.36 -0.99
C SER A 82 10.05 16.97 -0.51
N GLY A 83 9.68 16.48 0.68
CA GLY A 83 9.84 15.06 1.06
C GLY A 83 8.56 14.23 1.04
N GLY A 84 7.40 14.91 1.10
CA GLY A 84 6.08 14.30 1.10
C GLY A 84 5.64 13.77 -0.27
N ASP A 85 6.05 14.42 -1.36
CA ASP A 85 5.64 14.07 -2.72
C ASP A 85 6.16 12.70 -3.16
N ALA A 86 7.42 12.36 -2.81
CA ALA A 86 7.98 11.07 -3.16
C ALA A 86 7.21 9.91 -2.49
N LYS A 87 6.97 10.00 -1.17
CA LYS A 87 6.18 8.99 -0.45
C LYS A 87 4.71 9.00 -0.88
N GLN A 88 4.14 10.16 -1.23
CA GLN A 88 2.80 10.27 -1.76
C GLN A 88 2.65 9.51 -3.09
N VAL A 89 3.62 9.62 -4.01
CA VAL A 89 3.63 8.83 -5.25
C VAL A 89 3.71 7.33 -4.94
N LYS A 90 4.53 6.92 -3.97
CA LYS A 90 4.63 5.53 -3.53
C LYS A 90 3.32 4.99 -2.95
N VAL A 91 2.57 5.82 -2.23
CA VAL A 91 1.22 5.44 -1.75
C VAL A 91 0.25 5.22 -2.92
N LEU A 92 0.28 6.06 -3.95
CA LEU A 92 -0.55 5.86 -5.14
C LEU A 92 -0.13 4.59 -5.92
N GLN A 93 1.18 4.31 -6.00
CA GLN A 93 1.69 3.06 -6.58
C GLN A 93 1.25 1.83 -5.78
N LEU A 94 1.25 1.91 -4.45
CA LEU A 94 0.74 0.86 -3.57
C LEU A 94 -0.75 0.59 -3.83
N ILE A 95 -1.59 1.64 -3.86
CA ILE A 95 -3.02 1.51 -4.18
C ILE A 95 -3.20 0.78 -5.53
N ASN A 96 -2.42 1.18 -6.53
CA ASN A 96 -2.49 0.55 -7.85
C ASN A 96 -2.04 -0.92 -7.81
N ALA A 97 -0.97 -1.25 -7.08
CA ALA A 97 -0.52 -2.62 -6.90
C ALA A 97 -1.61 -3.52 -6.28
N PHE A 98 -2.35 -3.02 -5.29
CA PHE A 98 -3.52 -3.72 -4.72
C PHE A 98 -4.64 -3.94 -5.74
N ARG A 99 -4.94 -2.95 -6.59
CA ARG A 99 -5.95 -3.07 -7.66
C ARG A 99 -5.56 -4.12 -8.70
N PHE A 100 -4.28 -4.19 -9.07
CA PHE A 100 -3.80 -5.12 -10.09
C PHE A 100 -3.55 -6.54 -9.57
N ARG A 101 -2.98 -6.68 -8.37
CA ARG A 101 -2.44 -7.95 -7.88
C ARG A 101 -3.01 -8.39 -6.53
N GLY A 102 -3.88 -7.59 -5.91
CA GLY A 102 -4.47 -7.92 -4.60
C GLY A 102 -5.18 -9.27 -4.59
N HIS A 103 -5.86 -9.63 -5.69
CA HIS A 103 -6.54 -10.92 -5.86
C HIS A 103 -5.63 -12.14 -5.68
N GLN A 104 -4.31 -12.01 -5.91
CA GLN A 104 -3.35 -13.10 -5.72
C GLN A 104 -3.15 -13.41 -4.24
N ASN A 105 -3.21 -12.39 -3.37
CA ASN A 105 -3.13 -12.53 -1.91
C ASN A 105 -4.52 -12.62 -1.23
N ALA A 106 -5.61 -12.79 -1.99
CA ALA A 106 -6.95 -12.96 -1.44
C ALA A 106 -7.16 -14.35 -0.83
N ASN A 107 -7.96 -14.42 0.22
CA ASN A 107 -8.31 -15.65 0.92
C ASN A 107 -9.52 -16.34 0.24
N LEU A 108 -9.24 -17.09 -0.82
CA LEU A 108 -10.26 -17.70 -1.68
C LEU A 108 -10.49 -19.19 -1.41
N ASP A 109 -9.51 -19.87 -0.83
CA ASP A 109 -9.59 -21.31 -0.58
C ASP A 109 -10.22 -21.57 0.79
N PRO A 110 -11.45 -22.14 0.85
CA PRO A 110 -12.11 -22.43 2.13
C PRO A 110 -11.38 -23.53 2.94
N LEU A 111 -10.57 -24.37 2.29
CA LEU A 111 -9.82 -25.44 2.94
C LEU A 111 -8.42 -24.99 3.39
N GLY A 112 -7.93 -23.86 2.89
CA GLY A 112 -6.60 -23.33 3.21
C GLY A 112 -5.43 -24.20 2.75
N LEU A 113 -5.64 -25.04 1.74
CA LEU A 113 -4.63 -25.90 1.13
C LEU A 113 -3.72 -25.11 0.19
N TRP A 114 -4.23 -24.04 -0.42
CA TRP A 114 -3.50 -23.20 -1.35
C TRP A 114 -2.45 -22.36 -0.63
N GLN A 115 -1.20 -22.82 -0.68
CA GLN A 115 -0.03 -22.03 -0.29
C GLN A 115 0.39 -21.13 -1.46
N ARG A 116 -0.01 -19.87 -1.41
CA ARG A 116 0.33 -18.87 -2.43
C ARG A 116 1.55 -18.08 -2.00
N ASP A 117 2.42 -17.81 -2.97
CA ASP A 117 3.54 -16.91 -2.75
C ASP A 117 3.04 -15.49 -2.49
N LYS A 118 3.68 -14.83 -1.52
CA LYS A 118 3.33 -13.45 -1.18
C LYS A 118 3.83 -12.53 -2.29
N VAL A 119 2.92 -11.79 -2.90
CA VAL A 119 3.28 -10.74 -3.86
C VAL A 119 4.05 -9.62 -3.15
N ARG A 120 5.30 -9.38 -3.59
CA ARG A 120 6.19 -8.34 -3.03
C ARG A 120 5.62 -6.94 -3.19
N ASP A 121 4.98 -6.66 -4.32
CA ASP A 121 4.39 -5.36 -4.65
C ASP A 121 3.27 -4.92 -3.68
N LEU A 122 2.74 -5.83 -2.86
CA LEU A 122 1.73 -5.51 -1.84
C LEU A 122 2.36 -5.18 -0.47
N GLN A 123 3.67 -5.38 -0.32
CA GLN A 123 4.40 -5.06 0.92
C GLN A 123 4.80 -3.59 0.93
N LEU A 124 4.65 -2.95 2.09
CA LEU A 124 5.01 -1.53 2.28
C LEU A 124 6.49 -1.26 1.97
N SER A 125 7.37 -2.19 2.37
CA SER A 125 8.81 -2.11 2.16
C SER A 125 9.20 -2.03 0.67
N HIS A 126 8.40 -2.60 -0.23
CA HIS A 126 8.64 -2.52 -1.68
C HIS A 126 8.42 -1.12 -2.23
N HIS A 127 7.65 -0.29 -1.52
CA HIS A 127 7.31 1.08 -1.92
C HIS A 127 8.06 2.12 -1.07
N ASP A 128 9.15 1.76 -0.40
CA ASP A 128 9.89 2.66 0.50
C ASP A 128 9.02 3.25 1.63
N LEU A 129 7.95 2.54 1.99
CA LEU A 129 7.04 2.87 3.08
C LEU A 129 7.31 1.95 4.27
N SER A 130 7.18 2.49 5.47
CA SER A 130 7.41 1.76 6.71
C SER A 130 6.22 1.87 7.66
N GLU A 131 6.19 1.01 8.67
CA GLU A 131 5.16 1.10 9.73
C GLU A 131 5.25 2.42 10.51
N ASN A 132 6.43 3.05 10.57
CA ASN A 132 6.63 4.37 11.17
C ASN A 132 5.85 5.49 10.42
N ASP A 133 5.45 5.24 9.18
CA ASP A 133 4.66 6.18 8.39
C ASP A 133 3.14 5.97 8.59
N PHE A 134 2.69 5.02 9.42
CA PHE A 134 1.27 4.68 9.57
C PHE A 134 0.40 5.83 10.07
N ASP A 135 0.96 6.67 10.94
CA ASP A 135 0.27 7.84 11.49
C ASP A 135 0.29 9.06 10.57
N LYS A 136 1.06 9.01 9.48
CA LYS A 136 1.11 10.08 8.48
C LYS A 136 -0.12 10.01 7.59
N GLU A 137 -0.66 11.18 7.28
CA GLU A 137 -1.77 11.33 6.35
C GLU A 137 -1.27 11.49 4.92
N PHE A 138 -1.91 10.77 4.01
CA PHE A 138 -1.64 10.82 2.58
C PHE A 138 -2.93 11.09 1.83
N ASN A 139 -2.81 11.73 0.67
CA ASN A 139 -3.93 11.85 -0.25
C ASN A 139 -4.21 10.48 -0.89
N VAL A 140 -5.47 10.06 -0.94
CA VAL A 140 -5.83 8.73 -1.46
C VAL A 140 -6.11 8.73 -2.97
N GLY A 141 -6.05 9.90 -3.60
CA GLY A 141 -6.19 10.10 -5.04
C GLY A 141 -7.53 9.60 -5.57
N SER A 142 -7.47 8.56 -6.40
CA SER A 142 -8.66 7.95 -7.03
C SER A 142 -9.28 6.82 -6.20
N PHE A 143 -8.88 6.64 -4.94
CA PHE A 143 -9.43 5.61 -4.06
C PHE A 143 -10.81 6.01 -3.55
N ALA A 144 -11.83 5.22 -3.90
CA ALA A 144 -13.24 5.58 -3.74
C ALA A 144 -13.80 5.30 -2.33
N ILE A 145 -13.15 5.85 -1.29
CA ILE A 145 -13.60 5.73 0.11
C ILE A 145 -14.39 6.94 0.63
N GLY A 146 -14.58 7.96 -0.23
CA GLY A 146 -15.33 9.18 0.10
C GLY A 146 -14.58 10.17 0.98
N GLN A 147 -13.25 10.03 1.09
CA GLN A 147 -12.35 10.94 1.79
C GLN A 147 -11.16 11.24 0.89
N ASP A 148 -10.66 12.48 0.90
CA ASP A 148 -9.53 12.89 0.05
C ASP A 148 -8.18 12.50 0.66
N THR A 149 -8.10 12.44 1.99
CA THR A 149 -6.90 12.08 2.74
C THR A 149 -7.20 10.98 3.76
N MET A 150 -6.21 10.13 4.03
CA MET A 150 -6.32 9.09 5.05
C MET A 150 -4.94 8.71 5.60
N LYS A 151 -4.90 8.28 6.86
CA LYS A 151 -3.68 7.72 7.46
C LYS A 151 -3.22 6.46 6.73
N LEU A 152 -1.90 6.30 6.52
CA LEU A 152 -1.36 5.15 5.79
C LEU A 152 -1.76 3.81 6.42
N GLY A 153 -1.77 3.69 7.75
CA GLY A 153 -2.17 2.45 8.43
C GLY A 153 -3.63 2.08 8.15
N ALA A 154 -4.53 3.08 8.15
CA ALA A 154 -5.94 2.90 7.82
C ALA A 154 -6.13 2.56 6.33
N LEU A 155 -5.37 3.22 5.44
CA LEU A 155 -5.35 2.95 4.00
C LEU A 155 -4.92 1.52 3.69
N TYR A 156 -3.79 1.09 4.23
CA TYR A 156 -3.27 -0.25 4.02
C TYR A 156 -4.28 -1.32 4.48
N LYS A 157 -4.92 -1.11 5.64
CA LYS A 157 -5.99 -1.99 6.14
C LYS A 157 -7.20 -2.01 5.21
N ALA A 158 -7.64 -0.85 4.72
CA ALA A 158 -8.78 -0.75 3.79
C ALA A 158 -8.48 -1.46 2.46
N LEU A 159 -7.29 -1.27 1.89
CA LEU A 159 -6.85 -1.94 0.66
C LEU A 159 -6.82 -3.46 0.84
N ARG A 160 -6.26 -3.94 1.95
CA ARG A 160 -6.21 -5.38 2.27
C ARG A 160 -7.61 -5.97 2.47
N ASN A 161 -8.52 -5.26 3.13
CA ASN A 161 -9.92 -5.70 3.26
C ASN A 161 -10.63 -5.79 1.91
N THR A 162 -10.38 -4.80 1.04
CA THR A 162 -11.07 -4.67 -0.26
C THR A 162 -10.59 -5.72 -1.26
N TYR A 163 -9.27 -5.90 -1.40
CA TYR A 163 -8.69 -6.70 -2.49
C TYR A 163 -8.08 -8.02 -2.06
N CYS A 164 -7.80 -8.22 -0.77
CA CYS A 164 -7.18 -9.43 -0.23
C CYS A 164 -8.09 -10.16 0.79
N GLY A 165 -9.39 -9.84 0.81
CA GLY A 165 -10.37 -10.49 1.67
C GLY A 165 -10.85 -11.82 1.09
N SER A 166 -12.13 -12.14 1.29
CA SER A 166 -12.79 -13.31 0.69
C SER A 166 -13.18 -13.12 -0.78
N ILE A 167 -12.87 -11.95 -1.36
CA ILE A 167 -13.17 -11.59 -2.74
C ILE A 167 -11.84 -11.19 -3.40
N GLY A 168 -11.50 -11.86 -4.51
CA GLY A 168 -10.36 -11.53 -5.36
C GLY A 168 -10.85 -10.86 -6.63
N ALA A 169 -10.86 -9.53 -6.66
CA ALA A 169 -11.33 -8.77 -7.81
C ALA A 169 -10.23 -8.66 -8.88
N GLU A 170 -10.50 -9.13 -10.09
CA GLU A 170 -9.61 -9.03 -11.24
C GLU A 170 -10.31 -8.27 -12.37
N TYR A 171 -9.94 -6.99 -12.55
CA TYR A 171 -10.62 -6.11 -13.51
C TYR A 171 -9.68 -5.09 -14.17
N MET A 172 -8.46 -4.90 -13.63
CA MET A 172 -7.55 -3.87 -14.15
C MET A 172 -7.04 -4.14 -15.57
N HIS A 173 -7.20 -5.37 -16.08
CA HIS A 173 -6.90 -5.76 -17.46
C HIS A 173 -7.87 -5.18 -18.50
N MET A 174 -9.05 -4.70 -18.07
CA MET A 174 -10.03 -4.07 -18.96
C MET A 174 -9.43 -2.83 -19.64
N THR A 175 -9.95 -2.39 -20.79
CA THR A 175 -9.47 -1.17 -21.46
C THR A 175 -10.36 0.05 -21.16
N ALA A 176 -11.66 -0.17 -20.98
CA ALA A 176 -12.63 0.88 -20.67
C ALA A 176 -12.40 1.48 -19.28
N THR A 177 -12.15 2.80 -19.23
CA THR A 177 -11.84 3.50 -17.98
C THR A 177 -13.10 3.70 -17.12
N ASP A 178 -14.25 3.93 -17.75
CA ASP A 178 -15.52 4.11 -17.03
C ASP A 178 -15.93 2.85 -16.27
N GLU A 179 -15.76 1.68 -16.88
CA GLU A 179 -16.04 0.39 -16.25
C GLU A 179 -15.10 0.12 -15.07
N LYS A 180 -13.79 0.44 -15.21
CA LYS A 180 -12.84 0.35 -14.09
C LYS A 180 -13.24 1.24 -12.93
N ARG A 181 -13.59 2.50 -13.20
CA ARG A 181 -14.00 3.45 -12.16
C ARG A 181 -15.30 3.01 -11.50
N TRP A 182 -16.24 2.46 -12.27
CA TRP A 182 -17.48 1.92 -11.72
C TRP A 182 -17.22 0.74 -10.76
N LEU A 183 -16.33 -0.18 -11.13
CA LEU A 183 -15.94 -1.29 -10.25
C LEU A 183 -15.18 -0.82 -9.01
N GLN A 184 -14.25 0.13 -9.16
CA GLN A 184 -13.55 0.76 -8.04
C GLN A 184 -14.53 1.39 -7.07
N GLN A 185 -15.48 2.18 -7.56
CA GLN A 185 -16.52 2.79 -6.74
C GLN A 185 -17.35 1.74 -5.99
N ARG A 186 -17.72 0.63 -6.64
CA ARG A 186 -18.54 -0.42 -6.03
C ARG A 186 -17.79 -1.24 -4.97
N LEU A 187 -16.50 -1.52 -5.18
CA LEU A 187 -15.69 -2.35 -4.28
C LEU A 187 -15.12 -1.54 -3.11
N GLU A 188 -14.48 -0.41 -3.41
CA GLU A 188 -13.71 0.37 -2.43
C GLU A 188 -14.62 1.10 -1.43
N SER A 189 -15.81 1.56 -1.87
CA SER A 189 -16.73 2.30 -1.00
C SER A 189 -17.26 1.48 0.17
N VAL A 190 -17.33 0.15 0.01
CA VAL A 190 -17.78 -0.79 1.04
C VAL A 190 -16.67 -1.73 1.52
N GLN A 191 -15.43 -1.50 1.08
CA GLN A 191 -14.28 -2.38 1.32
C GLN A 191 -14.56 -3.85 1.00
N SER A 192 -15.29 -4.10 -0.09
CA SER A 192 -15.75 -5.44 -0.50
C SER A 192 -16.58 -6.20 0.56
N LYS A 193 -17.20 -5.48 1.49
CA LYS A 193 -18.10 -6.05 2.52
C LYS A 193 -19.51 -5.55 2.30
N ALA A 194 -20.41 -6.46 1.94
CA ALA A 194 -21.82 -6.13 1.80
C ALA A 194 -22.42 -5.78 3.18
N ALA A 195 -23.09 -4.63 3.26
CA ALA A 195 -23.90 -4.25 4.41
C ALA A 195 -25.27 -4.93 4.31
N LEU A 196 -25.36 -6.14 4.87
CA LEU A 196 -26.60 -6.94 4.88
C LEU A 196 -27.39 -6.73 6.18
N SER A 197 -28.71 -6.61 6.07
CA SER A 197 -29.61 -6.59 7.22
C SER A 197 -29.65 -7.95 7.93
N VAL A 198 -30.16 -7.97 9.17
CA VAL A 198 -30.34 -9.22 9.93
C VAL A 198 -31.27 -10.18 9.19
N ASP A 199 -32.33 -9.66 8.59
CA ASP A 199 -33.29 -10.46 7.83
C ASP A 199 -32.64 -11.08 6.58
N GLN A 200 -31.85 -10.30 5.83
CA GLN A 200 -31.12 -10.82 4.67
C GLN A 200 -30.11 -11.90 5.05
N LYS A 201 -29.40 -11.73 6.18
CA LYS A 201 -28.49 -12.77 6.70
C LYS A 201 -29.24 -14.04 7.08
N THR A 202 -30.43 -13.89 7.66
CA THR A 202 -31.28 -15.03 8.04
C THR A 202 -31.78 -15.76 6.80
N GLU A 203 -32.19 -15.04 5.76
CA GLU A 203 -32.61 -15.62 4.48
C GLU A 203 -31.46 -16.37 3.77
N LEU A 204 -30.26 -15.79 3.76
CA LEU A 204 -29.07 -16.45 3.21
C LEU A 204 -28.75 -17.75 3.97
N LEU A 205 -28.82 -17.72 5.30
CA LEU A 205 -28.60 -18.90 6.13
C LEU A 205 -29.65 -19.98 5.88
N GLN A 206 -30.93 -19.61 5.74
CA GLN A 206 -31.99 -20.55 5.38
C GLN A 206 -31.73 -21.19 4.01
N GLY A 207 -31.24 -20.42 3.03
CA GLY A 207 -30.84 -20.95 1.73
C GLY A 207 -29.72 -22.00 1.82
N LEU A 208 -28.71 -21.75 2.66
CA LEU A 208 -27.63 -22.72 2.91
C LEU A 208 -28.14 -23.99 3.60
N ILE A 209 -28.99 -23.85 4.62
CA ILE A 209 -29.58 -24.99 5.34
C ILE A 209 -30.45 -25.83 4.39
N ALA A 210 -31.19 -25.19 3.48
CA ALA A 210 -31.99 -25.90 2.49
C ALA A 210 -31.12 -26.70 1.51
N ALA A 211 -30.00 -26.13 1.05
CA ALA A 211 -29.06 -26.81 0.16
C ALA A 211 -28.44 -28.06 0.83
N ASP A 212 -27.85 -27.88 2.01
CA ASP A 212 -27.23 -28.97 2.80
C ASP A 212 -28.27 -30.03 3.21
N GLY A 213 -29.45 -29.60 3.63
CA GLY A 213 -30.54 -30.49 4.04
C GLY A 213 -31.06 -31.36 2.90
N LEU A 214 -31.18 -30.80 1.69
CA LEU A 214 -31.59 -31.55 0.50
C LEU A 214 -30.55 -32.63 0.14
N GLU A 215 -29.27 -32.28 0.15
CA GLU A 215 -28.18 -33.23 -0.13
C GLU A 215 -28.17 -34.40 0.87
N LYS A 216 -28.24 -34.10 2.18
CA LYS A 216 -28.31 -35.12 3.23
C LYS A 216 -29.53 -36.02 3.08
N TYR A 217 -30.68 -35.43 2.76
CA TYR A 217 -31.92 -36.19 2.53
C TYR A 217 -31.79 -37.15 1.34
N LEU A 218 -31.29 -36.66 0.20
CA LEU A 218 -31.07 -37.49 -0.99
C LEU A 218 -30.04 -38.59 -0.72
N GLY A 219 -28.99 -38.30 0.03
CA GLY A 219 -27.98 -39.28 0.45
C GLY A 219 -28.54 -40.38 1.34
N ALA A 220 -29.41 -40.04 2.29
CA ALA A 220 -30.04 -41.01 3.18
C ALA A 220 -31.11 -41.85 2.48
N LYS A 221 -31.93 -41.24 1.61
CA LYS A 221 -33.08 -41.90 0.98
C LYS A 221 -32.71 -42.75 -0.22
N PHE A 222 -31.71 -42.34 -1.00
CA PHE A 222 -31.30 -43.01 -2.22
C PHE A 222 -29.80 -43.39 -2.16
N PRO A 223 -29.42 -44.31 -1.26
CA PRO A 223 -28.03 -44.72 -1.13
C PRO A 223 -27.54 -45.37 -2.44
N GLY A 224 -26.33 -44.98 -2.88
CA GLY A 224 -25.71 -45.49 -4.10
C GLY A 224 -26.19 -44.86 -5.42
N ALA A 225 -27.22 -44.01 -5.39
CA ALA A 225 -27.64 -43.28 -6.59
C ALA A 225 -26.66 -42.14 -6.93
N LYS A 226 -26.33 -42.01 -8.23
CA LYS A 226 -25.50 -40.91 -8.73
C LYS A 226 -26.34 -39.62 -8.77
N ARG A 227 -26.03 -38.67 -7.89
CA ARG A 227 -26.79 -37.41 -7.73
C ARG A 227 -26.02 -36.13 -8.04
N PHE A 228 -24.72 -36.23 -8.37
CA PHE A 228 -23.85 -35.06 -8.61
C PHE A 228 -23.97 -34.03 -7.49
N SER A 229 -23.63 -34.46 -6.28
CA SER A 229 -23.82 -33.67 -5.06
C SER A 229 -23.19 -32.29 -5.14
N LEU A 230 -23.92 -31.30 -4.62
CA LEU A 230 -23.47 -29.92 -4.45
C LEU A 230 -22.70 -29.69 -3.13
N GLU A 231 -22.41 -30.74 -2.36
CA GLU A 231 -21.70 -30.63 -1.08
C GLU A 231 -20.36 -29.86 -1.24
N GLY A 232 -20.17 -28.81 -0.43
CA GLY A 232 -19.01 -27.91 -0.51
C GLY A 232 -19.21 -26.71 -1.45
N GLY A 233 -20.23 -26.77 -2.33
CA GLY A 233 -20.69 -25.70 -3.21
C GLY A 233 -22.01 -25.08 -2.77
N ASP A 234 -22.41 -25.25 -1.52
CA ASP A 234 -23.73 -24.87 -0.97
C ASP A 234 -24.07 -23.39 -1.18
N SER A 235 -23.04 -22.53 -1.26
CA SER A 235 -23.18 -21.09 -1.53
C SER A 235 -23.75 -20.78 -2.91
N LEU A 236 -23.73 -21.72 -3.85
CA LEU A 236 -24.31 -21.57 -5.19
C LEU A 236 -25.81 -21.30 -5.12
N VAL A 237 -26.54 -21.99 -4.23
CA VAL A 237 -28.00 -21.86 -4.11
C VAL A 237 -28.43 -20.44 -3.69
N PRO A 238 -27.95 -19.88 -2.55
CA PRO A 238 -28.30 -18.51 -2.18
C PRO A 238 -27.74 -17.48 -3.17
N MET A 239 -26.59 -17.73 -3.80
CA MET A 239 -26.04 -16.84 -4.83
C MET A 239 -26.97 -16.73 -6.05
N LEU A 240 -27.42 -17.87 -6.60
CA LEU A 240 -28.35 -17.88 -7.74
C LEU A 240 -29.69 -17.24 -7.39
N LYS A 241 -30.21 -17.53 -6.19
CA LYS A 241 -31.43 -16.90 -5.69
C LYS A 241 -31.30 -15.37 -5.65
N GLU A 242 -30.21 -14.85 -5.08
CA GLU A 242 -29.96 -13.40 -5.02
C GLU A 242 -29.79 -12.81 -6.43
N LEU A 243 -29.12 -13.51 -7.34
CA LEU A 243 -28.97 -13.08 -8.74
C LEU A 243 -30.33 -12.90 -9.41
N ILE A 244 -31.22 -13.89 -9.28
CA ILE A 244 -32.57 -13.86 -9.85
C ILE A 244 -33.41 -12.75 -9.21
N THR A 245 -33.37 -12.62 -7.88
CA THR A 245 -34.08 -11.55 -7.16
C THR A 245 -33.64 -10.17 -7.63
N ARG A 246 -32.32 -9.94 -7.80
CA ARG A 246 -31.79 -8.68 -8.33
C ARG A 246 -32.17 -8.44 -9.78
N ALA A 247 -32.16 -9.47 -10.62
CA ALA A 247 -32.59 -9.37 -12.00
C ALA A 247 -34.07 -8.95 -12.08
N GLY A 248 -34.93 -9.58 -11.28
CA GLY A 248 -36.35 -9.21 -11.19
C GLY A 248 -36.57 -7.78 -10.70
N ALA A 249 -35.83 -7.34 -9.68
CA ALA A 249 -35.86 -5.96 -9.19
C ALA A 249 -35.39 -4.93 -10.24
N ALA A 250 -34.50 -5.34 -11.15
CA ALA A 250 -34.06 -4.54 -12.29
C ALA A 250 -35.03 -4.58 -13.49
N GLY A 251 -36.15 -5.30 -13.40
CA GLY A 251 -37.19 -5.38 -14.43
C GLY A 251 -37.06 -6.55 -15.41
N THR A 252 -36.13 -7.48 -15.18
CA THR A 252 -35.98 -8.69 -16.00
C THR A 252 -37.18 -9.62 -15.79
N LYS A 253 -37.83 -10.03 -16.88
CA LYS A 253 -39.03 -10.89 -16.83
C LYS A 253 -38.72 -12.39 -16.80
N GLU A 254 -37.63 -12.80 -17.44
CA GLU A 254 -37.27 -14.20 -17.64
C GLU A 254 -35.77 -14.38 -17.42
N VAL A 255 -35.38 -15.48 -16.77
CA VAL A 255 -33.99 -15.90 -16.57
C VAL A 255 -33.87 -17.34 -17.05
N VAL A 256 -32.96 -17.59 -17.99
CA VAL A 256 -32.65 -18.93 -18.50
C VAL A 256 -31.29 -19.35 -17.95
N MET A 257 -31.20 -20.55 -17.39
CA MET A 257 -29.98 -21.15 -16.86
C MET A 257 -29.66 -22.42 -17.65
N GLY A 258 -28.37 -22.62 -17.96
CA GLY A 258 -27.85 -23.77 -18.71
C GLY A 258 -26.74 -24.48 -17.96
#